data_AF-A0A662EVC3-F1
#
_entry.id   AF-A0A662EVC3-F1
#
_cell.length_a   1.000
_cell.length_b   1.000
_cell.length_c   1.000
_cell.angle_alpha   90.00
_cell.angle_beta   90.00
_cell.angle_gamma   90.00
#
_symmetry.space_group_name_H-M   'P 1'
#
loop_
_entity.id
_entity.type
_entity.pdbx_description
1 polymer ?
#
loop_
_entity_poly.entity_id
_entity_poly.type
_entity_poly.pdbx_seq_one_letter_code
_entity_poly.pdbx_strand_id
1 'polypeptide(L)'
;FKEMYLKCRKDDLVIIDSPVGLPGRAIRNDFLDDVARGIKKPFECPWKCLKTCDYRTSPYCIARALTNAKKGKLSDGFAFAGANAYRVEKITSVHELIDSLLDEYEKAMMT
;
A
#
# COMPACT_ATOMS: atom_id res chain seq x y z
N PHE A 1 -4.10 -3.78 8.20
CA PHE A 1 -3.69 -3.93 6.77
C PHE A 1 -4.86 -4.40 5.92
N LYS A 2 -5.29 -5.68 5.99
CA LYS A 2 -6.38 -6.21 5.14
C LYS A 2 -7.69 -5.40 5.20
N GLU A 3 -8.03 -4.88 6.37
CA GLU A 3 -9.20 -4.00 6.56
C GLU A 3 -9.18 -2.75 5.65
N MET A 4 -8.00 -2.20 5.32
CA MET A 4 -7.91 -1.08 4.37
C MET A 4 -8.36 -1.49 2.97
N TYR A 5 -8.10 -2.73 2.55
CA TYR A 5 -8.54 -3.21 1.24
C TYR A 5 -10.06 -3.33 1.19
N LEU A 6 -10.68 -3.87 2.24
CA LEU A 6 -12.14 -4.00 2.32
C LEU A 6 -12.86 -2.65 2.31
N LYS A 7 -12.25 -1.62 2.90
CA LYS A 7 -12.82 -0.27 3.00
C LYS A 7 -12.42 0.65 1.84
N CYS A 8 -11.49 0.23 0.99
CA CYS A 8 -10.92 1.05 -0.08
C CYS A 8 -11.95 1.26 -1.19
N ARG A 9 -12.17 2.51 -1.55
CA ARG A 9 -12.88 2.93 -2.75
C ARG A 9 -11.89 3.15 -3.89
N LYS A 10 -12.41 3.21 -5.12
CA LYS A 10 -11.59 3.44 -6.33
C LYS A 10 -10.75 4.71 -6.21
N ASP A 11 -11.32 5.77 -5.63
CA ASP A 11 -10.66 7.08 -5.49
C ASP A 11 -9.62 7.12 -4.36
N ASP A 12 -9.59 6.11 -3.49
CA ASP A 12 -8.58 6.01 -2.43
C ASP A 12 -7.24 5.49 -2.98
N LEU A 13 -7.18 4.98 -4.22
CA LEU A 13 -5.95 4.45 -4.80
C LEU A 13 -5.10 5.55 -5.45
N VAL A 14 -4.12 6.03 -4.69
CA VAL A 14 -3.26 7.14 -5.07
C VAL A 14 -1.87 6.68 -5.50
N ILE A 15 -1.25 7.43 -6.41
CA ILE A 15 0.18 7.32 -6.70
C ILE A 15 0.93 8.20 -5.71
N ILE A 16 1.99 7.64 -5.12
CA ILE A 16 2.85 8.31 -4.16
C ILE A 16 4.28 8.33 -4.70
N ASP A 17 5.00 9.43 -4.46
CA ASP A 17 6.43 9.47 -4.64
C ASP A 17 7.10 8.84 -3.42
N SER A 18 7.78 7.72 -3.62
CA SER A 18 8.49 7.09 -2.51
C SER A 18 9.74 7.87 -2.13
N PRO A 19 10.20 7.75 -0.87
CA PRO A 19 11.49 8.21 -0.36
C PRO A 19 12.73 7.91 -1.21
N VAL A 20 12.62 7.00 -2.18
CA VAL A 20 13.71 6.55 -3.04
C VAL A 20 13.57 7.06 -4.48
N GLY A 21 12.63 7.97 -4.74
CA GLY A 21 12.41 8.57 -6.06
C GLY A 21 11.66 7.67 -7.05
N LEU A 22 11.02 6.61 -6.56
CA LEU A 22 10.23 5.68 -7.39
C LEU A 22 8.73 5.84 -7.10
N PRO A 23 7.86 5.85 -8.12
CA PRO A 23 6.42 5.91 -7.90
C PRO A 23 5.93 4.58 -7.32
N GLY A 24 5.02 4.67 -6.36
CA GLY A 24 4.28 3.53 -5.82
C GLY A 24 2.79 3.80 -5.79
N ARG A 25 1.97 2.76 -5.70
CA ARG A 25 0.50 2.90 -5.57
C ARG A 25 0.04 2.41 -4.22
N ALA A 26 -0.65 3.25 -3.47
CA ALA A 26 -1.09 2.95 -2.13
C ALA A 26 -2.56 3.33 -1.91
N ILE A 27 -3.16 2.73 -0.87
CA ILE A 27 -4.46 3.15 -0.35
C ILE A 27 -4.23 4.40 0.50
N ARG A 28 -4.88 5.50 0.12
CA ARG A 28 -4.84 6.80 0.82
C ARG A 28 -5.23 6.62 2.28
N ASN A 29 -4.50 7.30 3.15
CA ASN A 29 -4.78 7.43 4.57
C ASN A 29 -4.14 8.70 5.12
N ASP A 30 -4.42 9.03 6.38
CA ASP A 30 -3.90 10.22 7.06
C ASP A 30 -2.36 10.33 7.01
N PHE A 31 -1.66 9.20 7.08
CA PHE A 31 -0.20 9.17 6.96
C PHE A 31 0.28 9.72 5.61
N LEU A 32 -0.31 9.24 4.51
CA LEU A 32 0.01 9.71 3.17
C LEU A 32 -0.46 11.15 2.92
N ASP A 33 -1.60 11.53 3.48
CA ASP A 33 -2.12 12.90 3.38
C ASP A 33 -1.24 13.92 4.13
N ASP A 34 -0.66 13.52 5.26
CA ASP A 34 0.34 14.32 5.97
C ASP A 34 1.64 14.45 5.16
N VAL A 35 2.15 13.33 4.63
CA VAL A 35 3.36 13.32 3.79
C VAL A 35 3.17 14.20 2.55
N ALA A 36 2.02 14.10 1.88
CA ALA A 36 1.69 14.92 0.71
C ALA A 36 1.61 16.42 1.03
N ARG A 37 1.23 16.78 2.27
CA ARG A 37 1.26 18.15 2.79
C ARG A 37 2.66 18.62 3.22
N GLY A 38 3.70 17.80 3.03
CA GLY A 38 5.07 18.10 3.43
C GLY A 38 5.32 17.94 4.94
N ILE A 39 4.35 17.38 5.68
CA ILE A 39 4.53 17.08 7.11
C ILE A 39 5.50 15.91 7.21
N LYS A 40 6.73 16.23 7.63
CA LYS A 40 7.73 15.21 7.91
C LYS A 40 7.26 14.36 9.09
N LYS A 41 7.19 13.05 8.89
CA LYS A 41 6.96 12.11 9.97
C LYS A 41 8.29 11.90 10.70
N PRO A 42 8.36 12.01 12.04
CA PRO A 42 9.61 12.02 12.80
C PRO A 42 10.63 11.01 12.26
N PHE A 43 11.68 11.49 11.60
CA PHE A 43 12.46 10.65 10.71
C PHE A 43 13.61 9.98 11.45
N GLU A 44 13.59 8.64 11.48
CA GLU A 44 14.75 7.82 11.79
C GLU A 44 14.91 6.79 10.67
N CYS A 45 16.16 6.49 10.27
CA CYS A 45 16.48 5.44 9.33
C CYS A 45 17.19 4.28 10.05
N PRO A 46 16.44 3.40 10.73
CA PRO A 46 17.05 2.37 11.58
C PRO A 46 17.78 1.29 10.77
N TRP A 47 17.42 1.09 9.49
CA TRP A 47 18.00 0.01 8.67
C TRP A 47 19.04 0.45 7.66
N LYS A 48 19.09 1.73 7.25
CA LYS A 48 19.93 2.21 6.14
C LYS A 48 19.92 1.25 4.92
N CYS A 49 18.73 0.75 4.61
CA CYS A 49 18.53 -0.43 3.74
C CYS A 49 19.02 -0.27 2.29
N LEU A 50 19.08 0.96 1.77
CA LEU A 50 19.48 1.25 0.40
C LEU A 50 20.56 2.32 0.37
N LYS A 51 21.61 2.10 -0.41
CA LYS A 51 22.71 3.05 -0.61
C LYS A 51 22.25 4.34 -1.29
N THR A 52 21.26 4.25 -2.17
CA THR A 52 20.74 5.37 -2.97
C THR A 52 19.65 6.18 -2.26
N CYS A 53 19.21 5.77 -1.07
CA CYS A 53 18.21 6.48 -0.31
C CYS A 53 18.86 7.58 0.54
N ASP A 54 18.62 8.84 0.20
CA ASP A 54 19.06 9.96 1.03
C ASP A 54 18.06 10.24 2.15
N TYR A 55 18.28 9.56 3.27
CA TYR A 55 17.42 9.62 4.44
C TYR A 55 17.33 11.02 5.08
N ARG A 56 18.27 11.94 4.77
CA ARG A 56 18.29 13.31 5.31
C ARG A 56 17.26 14.21 4.66
N THR A 57 16.94 13.95 3.39
CA THR A 57 16.01 14.73 2.58
C THR A 57 14.63 14.07 2.48
N SER A 58 14.55 12.77 2.75
CA SER A 58 13.29 12.03 2.71
C SER A 58 12.26 12.49 3.76
N PRO A 59 10.95 12.56 3.40
CA PRO A 59 9.87 12.90 4.33
C PRO A 59 9.54 11.81 5.36
N TYR A 60 9.89 10.55 5.08
CA TYR A 60 9.67 9.40 5.96
C TYR A 60 10.53 8.19 5.55
N CYS A 61 10.69 7.19 6.44
CA CYS A 61 11.36 5.93 6.09
C CYS A 61 10.32 4.91 5.57
N ILE A 62 10.40 4.54 4.29
CA ILE A 62 9.46 3.59 3.67
C ILE A 62 9.50 2.21 4.34
N ALA A 63 10.68 1.70 4.67
CA ALA A 63 10.81 0.42 5.38
C ALA A 63 10.11 0.45 6.74
N ARG A 64 10.13 1.60 7.44
CA ARG A 64 9.44 1.78 8.73
C ARG A 64 7.93 1.81 8.53
N ALA A 65 7.46 2.57 7.55
CA ALA A 65 6.04 2.66 7.21
C ALA A 65 5.45 1.27 6.85
N LEU A 66 6.17 0.47 6.05
CA LEU A 66 5.74 -0.89 5.69
C LEU A 66 5.79 -1.85 6.88
N THR A 67 6.81 -1.75 7.74
CA THR A 67 6.90 -2.53 8.97
C THR A 67 5.74 -2.21 9.93
N ASN A 68 5.37 -0.94 10.03
CA ASN A 68 4.23 -0.48 10.81
C ASN A 68 2.91 -1.01 10.22
N ALA A 69 2.74 -0.93 8.91
CA ALA A 69 1.57 -1.46 8.21
C ALA A 69 1.39 -2.97 8.42
N LYS A 70 2.49 -3.75 8.38
CA LYS A 70 2.50 -5.18 8.73
C LYS A 70 1.97 -5.44 10.15
N LYS A 71 2.31 -4.55 11.09
CA LYS A 71 1.86 -4.60 12.50
C LYS A 71 0.47 -3.98 12.71
N GLY A 72 -0.21 -3.53 11.65
CA GLY A 72 -1.51 -2.84 11.74
C GLY A 72 -1.43 -1.38 12.19
N LYS A 73 -0.24 -0.82 12.39
CA LYS A 73 -0.01 0.58 12.80
C LYS A 73 -0.09 1.53 11.61
N LEU A 74 -1.32 1.76 11.13
CA LEU A 74 -1.57 2.56 9.92
C LEU A 74 -1.60 4.08 10.15
N SER A 75 -1.56 4.55 11.40
CA SER A 75 -1.29 5.96 11.71
C SER A 75 0.14 6.37 11.31
N ASP A 76 1.08 5.42 11.35
CA ASP A 76 2.51 5.60 11.08
C ASP A 76 3.00 4.74 9.91
N GLY A 77 2.09 4.39 9.00
CA GLY A 77 2.36 3.55 7.86
C GLY A 77 1.24 3.62 6.84
N PHE A 78 1.36 2.86 5.75
CA PHE A 78 0.35 2.79 4.70
C PHE A 78 0.39 1.44 4.00
N ALA A 79 -0.66 1.12 3.26
CA ALA A 79 -0.75 -0.11 2.48
C ALA A 79 -0.48 0.17 1.01
N PHE A 80 0.58 -0.41 0.44
CA PHE A 80 0.71 -0.51 -1.01
C PHE A 80 -0.40 -1.40 -1.56
N ALA A 81 -0.93 -1.05 -2.74
CA ALA A 81 -2.04 -1.75 -3.36
C ALA A 81 -2.03 -1.59 -4.88
N GLY A 82 -2.58 -2.58 -5.59
CA GLY A 82 -2.78 -2.51 -7.03
C GLY A 82 -3.96 -1.61 -7.41
N ALA A 83 -4.07 -1.25 -8.69
CA ALA A 83 -5.14 -0.39 -9.21
C ALA A 83 -6.56 -0.95 -9.02
N ASN A 84 -6.68 -2.26 -8.82
CA ASN A 84 -7.94 -2.98 -8.66
C ASN A 84 -8.27 -3.32 -7.20
N ALA A 85 -7.51 -2.80 -6.22
CA ALA A 85 -7.69 -3.19 -4.82
C ALA A 85 -9.08 -2.85 -4.25
N TYR A 86 -9.74 -1.82 -4.78
CA TYR A 86 -11.12 -1.46 -4.45
C TYR A 86 -12.17 -2.53 -4.82
N ARG A 87 -11.80 -3.52 -5.65
CA ARG A 87 -12.68 -4.64 -6.04
C ARG A 87 -12.71 -5.75 -4.97
N VAL A 88 -11.92 -5.63 -3.90
CA VAL A 88 -11.83 -6.64 -2.84
C VAL A 88 -12.93 -6.39 -1.80
N GLU A 89 -13.99 -7.19 -1.85
CA GLU A 89 -15.16 -7.02 -0.96
C GLU A 89 -15.16 -7.96 0.26
N LYS A 90 -14.35 -9.03 0.22
CA LYS A 90 -14.27 -10.02 1.31
C LYS A 90 -12.86 -10.57 1.48
N ILE A 91 -12.57 -11.05 2.69
CA ILE A 91 -11.40 -11.88 2.95
C ILE A 91 -11.79 -13.31 2.60
N THR A 92 -11.02 -13.94 1.71
CA THR A 92 -11.23 -15.32 1.27
C THR A 92 -9.92 -16.10 1.45
N SER A 93 -10.02 -17.42 1.51
CA SER A 93 -8.85 -18.29 1.51
C SER A 93 -8.15 -18.28 0.13
N VAL A 94 -6.88 -18.69 0.09
CA VAL A 94 -6.14 -18.79 -1.17
C VAL A 94 -6.79 -19.83 -2.11
N HIS A 95 -7.28 -20.95 -1.55
CA HIS A 95 -7.96 -22.00 -2.31
C HIS A 95 -9.19 -21.44 -3.02
N GLU A 96 -10.12 -20.83 -2.27
CA GLU A 96 -11.33 -20.23 -2.83
C GLU A 96 -11.03 -19.13 -3.87
N LEU A 97 -9.97 -18.32 -3.63
CA LEU A 97 -9.56 -17.30 -4.59
C LEU A 97 -9.13 -17.93 -5.92
N ILE A 98 -8.27 -18.94 -5.89
CA ILE A 98 -7.78 -19.59 -7.10
C ILE A 98 -8.92 -20.28 -7.85
N ASP A 99 -9.79 -21.00 -7.14
CA ASP A 99 -10.96 -21.64 -7.75
C ASP A 99 -11.85 -20.61 -8.46
N SER A 100 -12.16 -19.49 -7.78
CA SER A 100 -12.99 -18.43 -8.38
C SER A 100 -12.36 -17.82 -9.63
N LEU A 101 -11.03 -17.64 -9.66
CA LEU A 101 -10.32 -17.09 -10.81
C LEU A 101 -10.34 -18.04 -12.01
N LEU A 102 -10.19 -19.35 -11.77
CA LEU A 102 -10.28 -20.37 -12.83
C LEU A 102 -11.69 -20.43 -13.41
N ASP A 103 -12.71 -20.52 -12.54
CA ASP A 103 -14.11 -20.56 -12.93
C ASP A 103 -14.53 -19.30 -13.73
N GLU A 104 -14.13 -18.11 -13.28
CA GLU A 104 -14.43 -16.84 -13.96
C GLU A 104 -13.72 -16.74 -15.32
N TYR A 105 -12.48 -17.22 -15.41
CA TYR A 105 -11.71 -17.25 -16.65
C TYR A 105 -12.35 -18.17 -17.70
N GLU A 106 -12.72 -19.40 -17.32
CA GLU A 106 -13.39 -20.35 -18.21
C GLU A 106 -14.72 -19.79 -18.74
N LYS A 107 -15.54 -19.19 -17.86
CA LYS A 107 -16.79 -18.54 -18.27
C LYS A 107 -16.55 -17.40 -19.26
N ALA A 108 -15.52 -16.58 -19.02
CA ALA A 108 -15.17 -15.48 -19.91
C ALA A 108 -14.68 -15.96 -21.29
N MET A 109 -14.05 -17.14 -21.38
CA MET A 109 -13.62 -17.71 -22.67
C MET A 109 -14.77 -18.33 -23.49
N MET A 110 -15.87 -18.74 -22.84
CA MET A 110 -17.04 -19.33 -23.50
C MET A 110 -18.04 -18.28 -24.02
N THR A 111 -17.80 -16.99 -23.73
CA THR A 111 -18.65 -15.86 -24.12
C THR A 111 -18.01 -15.12 -25.30
#